data_AF-A0AA88J899-F1
#
_entry.id   AF-A0AA88J899-F1
#
_cell.length_a   1.000
_cell.length_b   1.000
_cell.length_c   1.000
_cell.angle_alpha   90.00
_cell.angle_beta   90.00
_cell.angle_gamma   90.00
#
_symmetry.space_group_name_H-M   'P 1'
#
loop_
_entity.id
_entity.type
_entity.pdbx_description
1 polymer ?
#
loop_
_entity_poly.entity_id
_entity_poly.type
_entity_poly.pdbx_seq_one_letter_code
_entity_poly.pdbx_strand_id
1 'polypeptide(L)'
;MIAAASDAIWDNRAACGRMYSVTCTGATNLGVPQPCKGGSVVVKIVDYCPPPGCQATIDLSQEAFSQIADPNAGKINIQYTQV
;
A
#
# COMPACT_ATOMS: atom_id res chain seq x y z
N MET A 1 -0.13 9.48 6.98
CA MET A 1 0.91 8.48 6.67
C MET A 1 1.32 8.62 5.20
N ILE A 2 2.41 7.98 4.77
CA ILE A 2 2.97 8.14 3.42
C ILE A 2 3.07 6.82 2.67
N ALA A 3 3.14 6.90 1.35
CA ALA A 3 3.35 5.76 0.46
C ALA A 3 4.08 6.18 -0.83
N ALA A 4 4.68 5.20 -1.50
CA ALA A 4 5.20 5.33 -2.86
C ALA A 4 4.23 4.71 -3.87
N ALA A 5 4.08 5.34 -5.03
CA ALA A 5 3.21 4.87 -6.10
C ALA A 5 4.00 4.02 -7.11
N SER A 6 3.44 2.90 -7.57
CA SER A 6 3.95 2.23 -8.77
C SER A 6 3.38 2.86 -10.05
N ASP A 7 3.77 2.33 -11.21
CA ASP A 7 3.31 2.82 -12.52
C ASP A 7 1.79 2.87 -12.67
N ALA A 8 1.06 2.03 -11.94
CA ALA A 8 -0.40 2.04 -11.93
C ALA A 8 -1.00 3.35 -11.38
N ILE A 9 -0.26 4.08 -10.54
CA ILE A 9 -0.74 5.30 -9.88
C ILE A 9 0.13 6.51 -10.23
N TRP A 10 1.43 6.33 -10.47
CA TRP A 10 2.45 7.38 -10.54
C TRP A 10 2.11 8.56 -11.46
N ASP A 11 1.41 8.27 -12.56
CA ASP A 11 0.83 9.27 -13.47
C ASP A 11 1.84 10.37 -13.87
N ASN A 12 3.04 9.94 -14.26
CA ASN A 12 4.16 10.82 -14.62
C ASN A 12 4.38 11.94 -13.60
N ARG A 13 4.48 11.59 -12.30
CA ARG A 13 4.64 12.48 -11.14
C ARG A 13 3.37 13.24 -10.70
N ALA A 14 2.28 13.20 -11.47
CA ALA A 14 1.02 13.85 -11.08
C ALA A 14 0.33 13.18 -9.88
N ALA A 15 0.79 12.00 -9.46
CA ALA A 15 0.32 11.33 -8.26
C ALA A 15 0.81 11.97 -6.96
N CYS A 16 1.95 12.68 -6.98
CA CYS A 16 2.50 13.29 -5.78
C CYS A 16 1.47 14.21 -5.11
N GLY A 17 1.19 13.94 -3.85
CA GLY A 17 0.20 14.68 -3.07
C GLY A 17 -1.22 14.12 -3.09
N ARG A 18 -1.56 13.20 -4.00
CA ARG A 18 -2.84 12.47 -3.94
C ARG A 18 -2.92 11.67 -2.66
N MET A 19 -4.12 11.59 -2.09
CA MET A 19 -4.41 10.81 -0.91
C MET A 19 -5.24 9.58 -1.27
N TYR A 20 -4.95 8.45 -0.63
CA TYR A 20 -5.65 7.20 -0.83
C TYR A 20 -6.06 6.60 0.52
N SER A 21 -7.30 6.17 0.63
CA SER A 21 -7.74 5.25 1.68
C SER A 21 -7.41 3.82 1.23
N VAL A 22 -6.70 3.07 2.06
CA VAL A 22 -6.22 1.71 1.77
C VAL A 22 -6.70 0.74 2.83
N THR A 23 -7.26 -0.39 2.40
CA THR A 23 -7.83 -1.44 3.25
C THR A 23 -7.21 -2.79 2.88
N CYS A 24 -6.77 -3.56 3.88
CA CYS A 24 -6.31 -4.93 3.67
C CYS A 24 -7.50 -5.85 3.36
N THR A 25 -7.39 -6.67 2.32
CA THR A 25 -8.45 -7.63 1.91
C THR A 25 -8.01 -9.09 1.97
N GLY A 26 -6.72 -9.38 2.14
CA GLY A 26 -6.25 -10.75 2.37
C GLY A 26 -4.75 -10.95 2.19
N ALA A 27 -4.32 -12.20 2.34
CA ALA A 27 -2.93 -12.62 2.19
C ALA A 27 -2.51 -12.76 0.73
N THR A 28 -1.20 -12.62 0.46
CA THR A 28 -0.57 -13.05 -0.80
C THR A 28 0.41 -14.21 -0.62
N ASN A 29 0.66 -14.65 0.61
CA ASN A 29 1.61 -15.73 0.91
C ASN A 29 1.05 -16.68 1.99
N LEU A 30 1.68 -17.86 2.11
CA LEU A 30 1.28 -18.92 3.04
C LEU A 30 1.83 -18.74 4.47
N GLY A 31 2.83 -17.87 4.67
CA GLY A 31 3.46 -17.66 5.98
C GLY A 31 2.57 -16.89 6.96
N VAL A 32 1.74 -15.98 6.44
CA VAL A 32 0.78 -15.19 7.23
C VAL A 32 -0.61 -15.28 6.58
N PRO A 33 -1.40 -16.32 6.87
CA PRO A 33 -2.66 -16.58 6.17
C PRO A 33 -3.78 -15.58 6.50
N GLN A 34 -3.69 -14.88 7.63
CA GLN A 34 -4.67 -13.87 8.07
C GLN A 34 -3.96 -12.56 8.45
N PRO A 35 -3.43 -11.81 7.48
CA PRO A 35 -2.60 -10.65 7.77
C PRO A 35 -3.40 -9.41 8.17
N CYS A 36 -4.68 -9.32 7.80
CA CYS A 36 -5.46 -8.10 7.98
C CYS A 36 -5.88 -7.88 9.43
N LYS A 37 -5.69 -6.66 9.93
CA LYS A 37 -6.13 -6.21 11.27
C LYS A 37 -7.51 -5.55 11.27
N GLY A 38 -8.08 -5.33 10.08
CA GLY A 38 -9.31 -4.56 9.88
C GLY A 38 -9.05 -3.06 9.76
N GLY A 39 -10.09 -2.32 9.35
CA GLY A 39 -10.02 -0.87 9.15
C GLY A 39 -9.28 -0.44 7.89
N SER A 40 -8.98 0.86 7.81
CA SER A 40 -8.35 1.49 6.64
C SER A 40 -7.33 2.53 7.08
N VAL A 41 -6.36 2.80 6.22
CA VAL A 41 -5.35 3.83 6.42
C VAL A 41 -5.37 4.86 5.29
N VAL A 42 -5.33 6.15 5.62
CA VAL A 42 -5.16 7.21 4.63
C VAL A 42 -3.68 7.56 4.48
N VAL A 43 -3.17 7.42 3.26
CA VAL A 43 -1.78 7.72 2.88
C VAL A 43 -1.69 8.78 1.81
N LYS A 44 -0.65 9.60 1.88
CA LYS A 44 -0.27 10.56 0.83
C LYS A 44 0.83 9.95 -0.03
N ILE A 45 0.70 10.03 -1.35
CA ILE A 45 1.79 9.66 -2.26
C ILE A 45 2.87 10.72 -2.20
N VAL A 46 4.10 10.31 -1.84
CA VAL A 46 5.26 11.21 -1.74
C VAL A 46 6.48 10.72 -2.53
N ASP A 47 6.43 9.49 -3.05
CA ASP A 47 7.55 8.89 -3.75
C ASP A 47 7.07 7.97 -4.90
N TYR A 48 8.03 7.56 -5.74
CA TYR A 48 7.84 6.65 -6.85
C TYR A 48 8.54 5.32 -6.59
N CYS A 49 7.85 4.23 -6.89
CA CYS A 49 8.32 2.87 -6.71
C CYS A 49 8.38 2.17 -8.08
N PRO A 50 9.48 2.32 -8.84
CA PRO A 50 9.61 1.77 -10.21
C PRO A 50 9.79 0.25 -10.25
N PRO A 51 9.35 -0.42 -11.33
CA PRO A 51 9.81 -1.76 -11.66
C PRO A 51 11.34 -1.80 -11.93
N PRO A 52 12.02 -2.93 -11.66
CA PRO A 52 11.52 -4.16 -11.03
C PRO A 52 11.50 -4.08 -9.50
N GLY A 53 11.95 -2.96 -8.91
CA GLY A 53 12.13 -2.81 -7.46
C GLY A 53 10.81 -2.84 -6.68
N CYS A 54 9.72 -2.40 -7.31
CA CYS A 54 8.39 -2.45 -6.73
C CYS A 54 7.50 -3.48 -7.42
N GLN A 55 6.98 -4.43 -6.64
CA GLN A 55 5.99 -5.41 -7.11
C GLN A 55 4.58 -5.14 -6.56
N ALA A 56 4.36 -3.98 -5.94
CA ALA A 56 3.10 -3.57 -5.33
C ALA A 56 2.42 -2.45 -6.13
N THR A 57 1.11 -2.28 -5.92
CA THR A 57 0.35 -1.15 -6.48
C THR A 57 0.63 0.15 -5.71
N ILE A 58 0.70 0.04 -4.39
CA ILE A 58 1.05 1.12 -3.44
C ILE A 58 2.03 0.52 -2.45
N ASP A 59 3.20 1.14 -2.28
CA ASP A 59 4.18 0.75 -1.27
C ASP A 59 3.99 1.61 -0.02
N LEU A 60 3.41 1.01 1.02
CA LEU A 60 3.05 1.71 2.24
C LEU A 60 4.28 1.87 3.14
N SER A 61 4.43 3.03 3.78
CA SER A 61 5.34 3.15 4.94
C SER A 61 5.05 2.06 5.98
N GLN A 62 6.08 1.62 6.71
CA GLN A 62 5.94 0.57 7.71
C GLN A 62 4.86 0.90 8.74
N GLU A 63 4.78 2.17 9.14
CA GLU A 63 3.75 2.68 10.05
C GLU A 63 2.36 2.48 9.44
N ALA A 64 2.15 2.85 8.18
CA ALA A 64 0.87 2.70 7.48
C ALA A 64 0.47 1.24 7.29
N PHE A 65 1.42 0.41 6.88
CA PHE A 65 1.18 -1.02 6.71
C PHE A 65 0.75 -1.67 8.03
N SER A 66 1.44 -1.33 9.13
CA SER A 66 1.19 -1.91 10.44
C SER A 66 -0.20 -1.58 11.02
N GLN A 67 -0.85 -0.52 10.53
CA GLN A 67 -2.22 -0.15 10.92
C GLN A 67 -3.26 -1.13 10.35
N ILE A 68 -3.07 -1.60 9.12
CA ILE A 68 -4.06 -2.43 8.42
C ILE A 68 -3.68 -3.91 8.36
N ALA A 69 -2.42 -4.26 8.58
CA ALA A 69 -1.94 -5.64 8.50
C ALA A 69 -0.73 -5.97 9.39
N ASP A 70 -0.45 -7.26 9.53
CA ASP A 70 0.77 -7.80 10.15
C ASP A 70 2.00 -7.53 9.26
N PRO A 71 3.00 -6.74 9.72
CA PRO A 71 4.22 -6.45 8.96
C PRO A 71 4.99 -7.69 8.50
N ASN A 72 4.87 -8.83 9.19
CA ASN A 72 5.52 -10.07 8.79
C ASN A 72 4.96 -10.64 7.48
N ALA A 73 3.76 -10.22 7.07
CA ALA A 73 3.20 -10.62 5.79
C ALA A 73 3.99 -10.05 4.61
N GLY A 74 4.59 -8.86 4.75
CA GLY A 74 5.36 -8.14 3.73
C GLY A 74 4.56 -7.65 2.52
N LYS A 75 3.60 -8.44 2.02
CA LYS A 75 2.70 -8.12 0.91
C LYS A 75 1.30 -8.66 1.22
N ILE A 76 0.29 -7.87 0.86
CA ILE A 76 -1.12 -8.15 1.09
C ILE A 76 -1.95 -7.73 -0.13
N ASN A 77 -3.12 -8.35 -0.27
CA ASN A 77 -4.15 -7.83 -1.17
C ASN A 77 -4.80 -6.61 -0.51
N ILE A 78 -5.08 -5.59 -1.32
CA ILE A 78 -5.68 -4.34 -0.86
C ILE A 78 -6.85 -3.93 -1.72
N GLN A 79 -7.77 -3.18 -1.14
CA GLN A 79 -8.66 -2.27 -1.83
C GLN A 79 -8.20 -0.83 -1.54
N TYR A 80 -8.25 0.04 -2.54
CA TYR A 80 -7.87 1.44 -2.36
C TYR A 80 -8.79 2.38 -3.15
N THR A 81 -9.04 3.57 -2.60
CA THR A 81 -9.81 4.63 -3.24
C THR A 81 -9.13 5.98 -3.00
N GLN A 82 -9.10 6.84 -4.02
CA GLN A 82 -8.60 8.21 -3.86
C GLN A 82 -9.61 9.01 -3.01
N VAL A 83 -9.10 9.87 -2.10
CA VAL A 83 -9.89 10.74 -1.21
C VAL A 83 -9.52 12.20 -1.36
#